data_AF-A0A1J8QAB9-F1
#
_entry.id   AF-A0A1J8QAB9-F1
#
_cell.length_a   1.000
_cell.length_b   1.000
_cell.length_c   1.000
_cell.angle_alpha   90.00
_cell.angle_beta   90.00
_cell.angle_gamma   90.00
#
_symmetry.space_group_name_H-M   'P 1'
#
loop_
_entity.id
_entity.type
_entity.pdbx_description
1 polymer ?
#
loop_
_entity_poly.entity_id
_entity_poly.type
_entity_poly.pdbx_seq_one_letter_code
_entity_poly.pdbx_strand_id
1 'polypeptide(L)'
;MSDVVVDNSPDWWPILQAIQLSNCCSIAAVAIVWYDYSLLFTREVNHVWRAPWSFMSSLYVVARYLGMILAINYFICVAIDRFENFGNFAFQMISQAIMSMRIYAMYMQSRRVLVLLSIFFLATAGLGIAVGITVLGPHSGISATEFVLSGISVCGPYVNTASVLPLAYDILGLCTSILQFALAVGRFIKHALEMRQMLHRWQVNEIMKVLVQDSILYFTL
;
A
#
# COMPACT_ATOMS: atom_id res chain seq x y z
N MET A 1 17.50 -20.10 -25.47
CA MET A 1 17.20 -19.52 -26.78
C MET A 1 15.72 -19.20 -26.72
N SER A 2 15.38 -17.99 -26.28
CA SER A 2 14.00 -17.51 -26.20
C SER A 2 13.58 -17.12 -27.61
N ASP A 3 12.50 -17.71 -28.11
CA ASP A 3 11.95 -17.34 -29.41
C ASP A 3 11.38 -15.93 -29.31
N VAL A 4 12.02 -14.99 -30.00
CA VAL A 4 11.54 -13.61 -30.09
C VAL A 4 10.45 -13.58 -31.14
N VAL A 5 9.20 -13.47 -30.70
CA VAL A 5 8.06 -13.29 -31.62
C VAL A 5 7.95 -11.81 -31.95
N VAL A 6 8.26 -11.47 -33.20
CA VAL A 6 8.17 -10.10 -33.74
C VAL A 6 6.84 -9.95 -34.46
N ASP A 7 5.95 -9.11 -33.94
CA ASP A 7 4.68 -8.76 -34.59
C ASP A 7 4.60 -7.25 -34.81
N ASN A 8 4.49 -6.84 -36.08
CA ASN A 8 4.49 -5.46 -36.53
C ASN A 8 3.12 -5.02 -37.09
N SER A 9 2.05 -5.71 -36.69
CA SER A 9 0.69 -5.36 -37.12
C SER A 9 0.27 -3.98 -36.59
N PRO A 10 -0.39 -3.12 -37.41
CA PRO A 10 -0.80 -1.77 -36.98
C PRO A 10 -1.83 -1.75 -35.85
N ASP A 11 -2.48 -2.89 -35.57
CA ASP A 11 -3.46 -3.08 -34.49
C ASP A 11 -2.87 -2.85 -33.09
N TRP A 12 -1.54 -2.92 -32.95
CA TRP A 12 -0.82 -2.73 -31.68
C TRP A 12 -0.61 -1.25 -31.30
N TRP A 13 -0.85 -0.29 -32.20
CA TRP A 13 -0.67 1.14 -31.94
C TRP A 13 -1.36 1.67 -30.66
N PRO A 14 -2.64 1.36 -30.37
CA PRO A 14 -3.28 1.79 -29.12
C PRO A 14 -2.62 1.18 -27.86
N ILE A 15 -2.15 -0.05 -27.95
CA ILE A 15 -1.47 -0.75 -26.85
C ILE A 15 -0.09 -0.13 -26.61
N LEU A 16 0.64 0.19 -27.68
CA LEU A 16 1.93 0.89 -27.61
C LEU A 16 1.78 2.28 -26.97
N GLN A 17 0.74 3.03 -27.34
CA GLN A 17 0.43 4.31 -26.69
C GLN A 17 0.12 4.15 -25.20
N ALA A 18 -0.62 3.11 -24.81
CA ALA A 18 -0.93 2.82 -23.42
C ALA A 18 0.32 2.44 -22.61
N ILE A 19 1.23 1.62 -23.18
CA ILE A 19 2.51 1.27 -22.56
C ILE A 19 3.37 2.51 -22.37
N GLN A 20 3.45 3.36 -23.40
CA GLN A 20 4.26 4.57 -23.34
C GLN A 20 3.71 5.58 -22.33
N LEU A 21 2.39 5.71 -22.24
CA LEU A 21 1.73 6.50 -21.20
C LEU A 21 2.01 5.92 -19.81
N SER A 22 1.89 4.61 -19.64
CA SER A 22 2.22 3.92 -18.38
C SER A 22 3.67 4.18 -17.96
N ASN A 23 4.62 4.06 -18.89
CA ASN A 23 6.03 4.32 -18.62
C ASN A 23 6.28 5.77 -18.21
N CYS A 24 5.67 6.74 -18.90
CA CYS A 24 5.74 8.16 -18.52
C CYS A 24 5.16 8.42 -17.12
N CYS A 25 3.99 7.83 -16.80
CA CYS A 25 3.37 7.92 -15.49
C CYS A 25 4.25 7.29 -14.40
N SER A 26 4.86 6.14 -14.67
CA SER A 26 5.78 5.47 -13.74
C SER A 26 7.01 6.34 -13.45
N ILE A 27 7.61 6.95 -14.47
CA ILE A 27 8.75 7.87 -14.29
C ILE A 27 8.34 9.07 -13.42
N ALA A 28 7.18 9.66 -13.68
CA ALA A 28 6.66 10.76 -12.87
C ALA A 28 6.40 10.33 -11.41
N ALA A 29 5.81 9.16 -11.20
CA ALA A 29 5.55 8.60 -9.87
C ALA A 29 6.87 8.35 -9.11
N VAL A 30 7.87 7.76 -9.76
CA VAL A 30 9.20 7.53 -9.18
C VAL A 30 9.83 8.87 -8.80
N ALA A 31 9.79 9.88 -9.67
CA ALA A 31 10.33 11.21 -9.37
C ALA A 31 9.65 11.85 -8.15
N ILE A 32 8.32 11.77 -8.05
CA ILE A 32 7.55 12.27 -6.90
C ILE A 32 7.94 11.52 -5.62
N VAL A 33 8.05 10.19 -5.71
CA VAL A 33 8.43 9.34 -4.58
C VAL A 33 9.84 9.67 -4.09
N TRP A 34 10.81 9.82 -4.99
CA TRP A 34 12.17 10.26 -4.65
C TRP A 34 12.19 11.66 -4.02
N TYR A 35 11.37 12.59 -4.53
CA TYR A 35 11.25 13.92 -3.97
C TYR A 35 10.71 13.88 -2.54
N ASP A 36 9.60 13.17 -2.29
CA ASP A 36 9.03 13.00 -0.95
C ASP A 36 10.00 12.29 -0.01
N TYR A 37 10.76 11.32 -0.53
CA TYR A 37 11.83 10.63 0.20
C TYR A 37 12.89 11.58 0.73
N SER A 38 13.42 12.45 -0.14
CA SER A 38 14.45 13.42 0.23
C SER A 38 13.98 14.39 1.31
N LEU A 39 12.71 14.80 1.23
CA LEU A 39 12.10 15.76 2.17
C LEU A 39 11.87 15.14 3.55
N LEU A 40 11.43 13.89 3.60
CA LEU A 40 11.15 13.16 4.84
C LEU A 40 12.44 12.64 5.52
N PHE A 41 13.51 12.35 4.76
CA PHE A 41 14.75 11.76 5.28
C PHE A 41 15.34 12.54 6.46
N THR A 42 15.37 13.88 6.37
CA THR A 42 15.89 14.75 7.44
C THR A 42 15.11 14.60 8.75
N ARG A 43 13.78 14.40 8.65
CA ARG A 43 12.93 14.16 9.83
C ARG A 43 13.13 12.76 10.38
N GLU A 44 13.31 11.77 9.52
CA GLU A 44 13.53 10.37 9.90
C GLU A 44 14.82 10.16 10.67
N VAL A 45 15.94 10.76 10.23
CA VAL A 45 17.21 10.65 10.96
C VAL A 45 17.06 11.15 12.39
N ASN A 46 16.28 12.20 12.60
CA ASN A 46 16.07 12.75 13.93
C ASN A 46 15.07 11.96 14.78
N HIS A 47 14.00 11.39 14.19
CA HIS A 47 12.91 10.76 14.94
C HIS A 47 12.92 9.23 14.96
N VAL A 48 13.49 8.59 13.95
CA VAL A 48 13.49 7.13 13.79
C VAL A 48 14.87 6.57 14.11
N TRP A 49 15.93 7.17 13.56
CA TRP A 49 17.30 6.66 13.73
C TRP A 49 17.91 6.99 15.10
N ARG A 50 17.58 8.15 15.67
CA ARG A 50 18.06 8.56 17.01
C ARG A 50 17.15 8.08 18.15
N ALA A 51 15.96 7.60 17.86
CA ALA A 51 15.01 7.11 18.87
C ALA A 51 15.23 5.62 19.18
N PRO A 52 14.77 5.12 20.34
CA PRO A 52 14.78 3.69 20.61
C PRO A 52 13.92 2.95 19.58
N TRP A 53 14.48 1.91 18.97
CA TRP A 53 13.81 1.14 17.91
C TRP A 53 12.60 0.38 18.46
N SER A 54 11.41 0.77 18.02
CA SER A 54 10.17 0.01 18.26
C SER A 54 9.89 -0.94 17.10
N PHE A 55 9.07 -1.98 17.34
CA PHE A 55 8.60 -2.89 16.29
C PHE A 55 7.90 -2.16 15.13
N MET A 56 7.22 -1.05 15.43
CA MET A 56 6.60 -0.20 14.41
C MET A 56 7.64 0.57 13.59
N SER A 57 8.67 1.09 14.26
CA SER A 57 9.75 1.82 13.62
C SER A 57 10.51 0.92 12.65
N SER A 58 10.76 -0.35 13.02
CA SER A 58 11.41 -1.30 12.13
C SER A 58 10.53 -1.67 10.93
N LEU A 59 9.25 -1.98 11.13
CA LEU A 59 8.32 -2.25 10.01
C LEU A 59 8.22 -1.07 9.04
N TYR A 60 8.17 0.14 9.57
CA TYR A 60 8.13 1.36 8.77
C TYR A 60 9.38 1.51 7.90
N VAL A 61 10.57 1.36 8.49
CA VAL A 61 11.86 1.41 7.78
C VAL A 61 11.90 0.34 6.69
N VAL A 62 11.55 -0.90 7.01
CA VAL A 62 11.57 -2.01 6.04
C VAL A 62 10.61 -1.74 4.88
N ALA A 63 9.38 -1.29 5.16
CA ALA A 63 8.42 -0.91 4.11
C ALA A 63 9.00 0.17 3.18
N ARG A 64 9.64 1.18 3.79
CA ARG A 64 10.19 2.34 3.10
C ARG A 64 11.32 1.96 2.13
N TYR A 65 12.32 1.23 2.62
CA TYR A 65 13.47 0.85 1.81
C TYR A 65 13.15 -0.24 0.80
N LEU A 66 12.25 -1.19 1.11
CA LEU A 66 11.76 -2.14 0.12
C LEU A 66 11.01 -1.44 -1.01
N GLY A 67 10.16 -0.45 -0.69
CA GLY A 67 9.47 0.35 -1.70
C GLY A 67 10.45 1.10 -2.63
N MET A 68 11.54 1.65 -2.09
CA MET A 68 12.60 2.28 -2.89
C MET A 68 13.28 1.27 -3.81
N ILE A 69 13.67 0.11 -3.28
CA ILE A 69 14.31 -0.95 -4.06
C ILE A 69 13.40 -1.36 -5.22
N LEU A 70 12.11 -1.57 -4.98
CA LEU A 70 11.14 -1.92 -6.03
C LEU A 70 11.00 -0.83 -7.09
N ALA A 71 10.87 0.43 -6.67
CA ALA A 71 10.74 1.58 -7.58
C ALA A 71 11.96 1.75 -8.50
N ILE A 72 13.17 1.47 -8.00
CA ILE A 72 14.41 1.51 -8.80
C ILE A 72 14.48 0.32 -9.75
N ASN A 73 14.12 -0.88 -9.29
CA ASN A 73 14.17 -2.10 -10.11
C ASN A 73 13.20 -2.02 -11.30
N TYR A 74 12.05 -1.37 -11.15
CA TYR A 74 11.13 -1.13 -12.27
C TYR A 74 11.78 -0.37 -13.45
N PHE A 75 12.78 0.48 -13.18
CA PHE A 75 13.48 1.26 -14.21
C PHE A 75 14.57 0.46 -14.94
N ILE A 76 15.15 -0.54 -14.28
CA ILE A 76 16.21 -1.38 -14.84
C ILE A 76 15.52 -2.59 -15.47
N CYS A 77 15.25 -2.52 -16.76
CA CYS A 77 14.51 -3.50 -17.59
C CYS A 77 15.22 -4.87 -17.74
N VAL A 78 15.90 -5.36 -16.71
CA VAL A 78 16.69 -6.60 -16.73
C VAL A 78 16.07 -7.61 -15.78
N ALA A 79 15.33 -8.57 -16.35
CA ALA A 79 15.19 -9.95 -15.91
C ALA A 79 15.21 -10.23 -14.39
N ILE A 80 14.34 -9.57 -13.62
CA ILE A 80 14.01 -10.05 -12.26
C ILE A 80 12.51 -10.03 -11.97
N ASP A 81 11.70 -10.52 -12.90
CA ASP A 81 10.26 -10.75 -12.71
C ASP A 81 9.98 -11.50 -11.38
N ARG A 82 10.82 -12.47 -11.00
CA ARG A 82 10.72 -13.15 -9.69
C ARG A 82 10.95 -12.23 -8.49
N PHE A 83 11.91 -11.31 -8.55
CA PHE A 83 12.25 -10.41 -7.44
C PHE A 83 11.25 -9.26 -7.33
N GLU A 84 10.76 -8.75 -8.45
CA GLU A 84 9.69 -7.76 -8.46
C GLU A 84 8.39 -8.35 -7.89
N ASN A 85 8.00 -9.54 -8.31
CA ASN A 85 6.82 -10.22 -7.78
C ASN A 85 6.98 -10.56 -6.28
N PHE A 86 8.12 -11.12 -5.87
CA PHE A 86 8.36 -11.45 -4.46
C PHE A 86 8.43 -10.19 -3.59
N GLY A 87 9.10 -9.14 -4.07
CA GLY A 87 9.22 -7.90 -3.34
C GLY A 87 7.90 -7.12 -3.28
N ASN A 88 7.10 -7.13 -4.34
CA ASN A 88 5.74 -6.56 -4.33
C ASN A 88 4.84 -7.31 -3.35
N PHE A 89 4.89 -8.65 -3.33
CA PHE A 89 4.20 -9.46 -2.32
C PHE A 89 4.64 -9.10 -0.90
N ALA A 90 5.95 -9.03 -0.65
CA ALA A 90 6.50 -8.65 0.65
C ALA A 90 6.04 -7.23 1.07
N PHE A 91 6.06 -6.28 0.14
CA PHE A 91 5.60 -4.91 0.37
C PHE A 91 4.10 -4.84 0.71
N GLN A 92 3.26 -5.58 -0.02
CA GLN A 92 1.83 -5.69 0.29
C GLN A 92 1.60 -6.27 1.69
N MET A 93 2.29 -7.35 2.05
CA MET A 93 2.17 -7.96 3.38
C MET A 93 2.60 -7.01 4.50
N ILE A 94 3.71 -6.29 4.32
CA ILE A 94 4.20 -5.32 5.31
C ILE A 94 3.22 -4.16 5.47
N SER A 95 2.72 -3.60 4.37
CA SER A 95 1.76 -2.49 4.41
C SER A 95 0.43 -2.90 5.08
N GLN A 96 -0.08 -4.09 4.78
CA GLN A 96 -1.27 -4.64 5.43
C GLN A 96 -1.06 -4.86 6.93
N ALA A 97 0.14 -5.30 7.34
CA ALA A 97 0.49 -5.45 8.75
C ALA A 97 0.53 -4.11 9.48
N ILE A 98 1.15 -3.08 8.89
CA ILE A 98 1.19 -1.72 9.45
C ILE A 98 -0.23 -1.18 9.67
N MET A 99 -1.10 -1.31 8.66
CA MET A 99 -2.49 -0.84 8.73
C MET A 99 -3.28 -1.60 9.81
N SER A 100 -3.12 -2.92 9.88
CA SER A 100 -3.79 -3.75 10.89
C SER A 100 -3.36 -3.37 12.30
N MET A 101 -2.07 -3.18 12.54
CA MET A 101 -1.59 -2.78 13.85
C MET A 101 -2.00 -1.35 14.22
N ARG A 102 -2.08 -0.44 13.25
CA ARG A 102 -2.61 0.92 13.46
C ARG A 102 -4.07 0.85 13.93
N ILE A 103 -4.90 0.03 13.28
CA ILE A 103 -6.31 -0.18 13.69
C ILE A 103 -6.36 -0.80 15.10
N TYR A 104 -5.50 -1.79 15.38
CA TYR A 104 -5.42 -2.41 16.70
C TYR A 104 -5.11 -1.39 17.81
N ALA A 105 -4.17 -0.47 17.58
CA ALA A 105 -3.86 0.62 18.50
C ALA A 105 -5.05 1.58 18.68
N MET A 106 -5.77 1.93 17.61
CA MET A 106 -6.97 2.79 17.70
C MET A 106 -8.12 2.16 18.50
N TYR A 107 -8.22 0.82 18.48
CA TYR A 107 -9.25 0.03 19.19
C TYR A 107 -8.83 -0.38 20.62
N MET A 108 -7.97 0.40 21.28
CA MET A 108 -7.59 0.20 22.69
C MET A 108 -7.09 -1.24 22.96
N GLN A 109 -6.31 -1.80 22.03
CA GLN A 109 -5.69 -3.12 22.17
C GLN A 109 -6.66 -4.30 22.42
N SER A 110 -7.93 -4.17 22.01
CA SER A 110 -8.91 -5.25 22.17
C SER A 110 -8.47 -6.53 21.44
N ARG A 111 -8.30 -7.63 22.20
CA ARG A 111 -7.86 -8.93 21.66
C ARG A 111 -8.81 -9.48 20.59
N ARG A 112 -10.10 -9.15 20.64
CA ARG A 112 -11.09 -9.60 19.65
C ARG A 112 -10.82 -9.03 18.26
N VAL A 113 -10.48 -7.74 18.19
CA VAL A 113 -10.16 -7.06 16.93
C VAL A 113 -8.85 -7.59 16.37
N LEU A 114 -7.86 -7.86 17.24
CA LEU A 114 -6.59 -8.47 16.82
C LEU A 114 -6.79 -9.86 16.20
N VAL A 115 -7.57 -10.72 16.84
CA VAL A 115 -7.88 -12.06 16.32
C VAL A 115 -8.54 -11.96 14.96
N LEU A 116 -9.57 -11.12 14.82
CA LEU A 116 -10.27 -10.91 13.55
C LEU A 116 -9.32 -10.41 12.44
N LEU A 117 -8.49 -9.39 12.72
CA LEU A 117 -7.52 -8.88 11.76
C LEU A 117 -6.45 -9.93 11.39
N SER A 118 -5.98 -10.70 12.38
CA SER A 118 -4.97 -11.73 12.16
C SER A 118 -5.47 -12.88 11.27
N ILE A 119 -6.75 -13.26 11.40
CA ILE A 119 -7.37 -14.30 10.56
C ILE A 119 -7.39 -13.86 9.10
N PHE A 120 -7.85 -12.65 8.83
CA PHE A 120 -7.88 -12.10 7.47
C PHE A 120 -6.47 -11.91 6.89
N PHE A 121 -5.52 -11.47 7.70
CA PHE A 121 -4.12 -11.35 7.30
C PHE A 121 -3.51 -12.70 6.92
N LEU A 122 -3.68 -13.73 7.77
CA LEU A 122 -3.16 -15.08 7.50
C LEU A 122 -3.84 -15.72 6.28
N ALA A 123 -5.15 -15.50 6.09
CA ALA A 123 -5.86 -15.99 4.92
C ALA A 123 -5.32 -15.37 3.62
N THR A 124 -5.07 -14.05 3.63
CA THR A 124 -4.48 -13.34 2.48
C THR A 124 -3.05 -13.81 2.21
N ALA A 125 -2.23 -13.96 3.26
CA ALA A 125 -0.87 -14.47 3.16
C ALA A 125 -0.82 -15.89 2.56
N GLY A 126 -1.68 -16.78 3.06
CA GLY A 126 -1.74 -18.17 2.62
C GLY A 126 -2.14 -18.30 1.16
N LEU A 127 -3.16 -17.56 0.71
CA LEU A 127 -3.57 -17.51 -0.69
C LEU A 127 -2.48 -16.89 -1.58
N GLY A 128 -1.82 -15.82 -1.14
CA GLY A 128 -0.73 -15.21 -1.89
C GLY A 128 0.47 -16.15 -2.07
N ILE A 129 0.83 -16.91 -1.04
CA ILE A 129 1.87 -17.96 -1.13
C ILE A 129 1.43 -19.06 -2.09
N ALA A 130 0.17 -19.51 -2.03
CA ALA A 130 -0.35 -20.53 -2.94
C ALA A 130 -0.29 -20.07 -4.40
N VAL A 131 -0.72 -18.84 -4.69
CA VAL A 131 -0.61 -18.22 -6.03
C VAL A 131 0.86 -18.15 -6.46
N GLY A 132 1.74 -17.68 -5.58
CA GLY A 132 3.18 -17.59 -5.86
C GLY A 132 3.79 -18.95 -6.22
N ILE A 133 3.42 -20.03 -5.53
CA ILE A 133 3.90 -21.39 -5.83
C ILE A 133 3.31 -21.90 -7.15
N THR A 134 2.02 -21.69 -7.41
CA THR A 134 1.38 -22.18 -8.65
C THR A 134 1.85 -21.44 -9.89
N VAL A 135 2.14 -20.15 -9.76
CA VAL A 135 2.63 -19.33 -10.86
C VAL A 135 4.14 -19.53 -10.99
N LEU A 136 4.94 -19.26 -9.96
CA LEU A 136 6.42 -19.22 -10.05
C LEU A 136 7.15 -20.54 -9.75
N GLY A 137 6.41 -21.62 -9.47
CA GLY A 137 6.96 -22.91 -9.04
C GLY A 137 7.87 -23.59 -10.07
N PRO A 138 8.74 -24.53 -9.64
CA PRO A 138 9.68 -25.23 -10.55
C PRO A 138 9.01 -26.02 -11.68
N HIS A 139 7.72 -26.38 -11.52
CA HIS A 139 6.95 -27.19 -12.47
C HIS A 139 5.99 -26.37 -13.35
N SER A 140 5.95 -25.03 -13.22
CA SER A 140 4.94 -24.22 -13.90
C SER A 140 5.28 -23.88 -15.37
N GLY A 141 6.43 -24.32 -15.88
CA GLY A 141 6.75 -24.18 -17.30
C GLY A 141 6.76 -22.74 -17.81
N ILE A 142 6.91 -21.74 -16.93
CA ILE A 142 7.01 -20.32 -17.34
C ILE A 142 8.26 -20.17 -18.21
N SER A 143 8.05 -20.02 -19.51
CA SER A 143 9.02 -19.43 -20.41
C SER A 143 8.76 -17.92 -20.44
N ALA A 144 9.76 -17.14 -20.05
CA ALA A 144 9.79 -15.71 -20.36
C ALA A 144 10.02 -15.59 -21.87
N THR A 145 8.96 -15.36 -22.62
CA THR A 145 9.06 -15.02 -24.04
C THR A 145 9.14 -13.52 -24.17
N GLU A 146 10.23 -13.03 -24.76
CA GLU A 146 10.34 -11.62 -25.17
C GLU A 146 9.49 -11.43 -26.43
N PHE A 147 8.45 -10.61 -26.33
CA PHE A 147 7.67 -10.20 -27.49
C PHE A 147 8.25 -8.88 -28.00
N VAL A 148 8.47 -8.75 -29.31
CA VAL A 148 8.81 -7.47 -29.92
C VAL A 148 7.59 -6.99 -30.69
N LEU A 149 6.87 -6.03 -30.12
CA LEU A 149 5.71 -5.40 -30.73
C LEU A 149 6.14 -4.08 -31.38
N SER A 150 6.15 -4.02 -32.71
CA SER A 150 6.55 -2.81 -33.48
C SER A 150 7.87 -2.16 -32.97
N GLY A 151 8.87 -2.98 -32.65
CA GLY A 151 10.19 -2.53 -32.19
C GLY A 151 10.32 -2.26 -30.68
N ILE A 152 9.25 -2.46 -29.88
CA ILE A 152 9.31 -2.38 -28.41
C ILE A 152 9.37 -3.79 -27.81
N SER A 153 10.39 -4.07 -27.00
CA SER A 153 10.53 -5.33 -26.26
C SER A 153 9.59 -5.34 -25.05
N VAL A 154 8.58 -6.21 -25.08
CA VAL A 154 7.66 -6.48 -23.99
C VAL A 154 8.02 -7.83 -23.37
N CYS A 155 8.40 -7.82 -22.10
CA CYS A 155 8.63 -9.03 -21.33
C CYS A 155 7.36 -9.33 -20.52
N GLY A 156 6.77 -10.51 -20.73
CA GLY A 156 5.58 -10.93 -20.00
C GLY A 156 5.64 -12.43 -19.68
N PRO A 157 5.28 -12.85 -18.45
CA PRO A 157 5.12 -14.27 -18.15
C PRO A 157 3.90 -14.82 -18.90
N TYR A 158 4.11 -15.83 -19.76
CA TYR A 158 3.01 -16.59 -20.35
C TYR A 158 2.60 -17.71 -19.40
N VAL A 159 1.45 -17.55 -18.74
CA VAL A 159 0.91 -18.53 -17.78
C VAL A 159 -0.20 -19.31 -18.46
N ASN A 160 0.03 -20.60 -18.72
CA ASN A 160 -0.89 -21.49 -19.44
C ASN A 160 -2.02 -22.07 -18.56
N THR A 161 -2.22 -21.55 -17.34
CA THR A 161 -3.15 -22.11 -16.37
C THR A 161 -4.22 -21.08 -15.97
N ALA A 162 -5.45 -21.31 -16.46
CA ALA A 162 -6.66 -20.66 -15.97
C ALA A 162 -6.97 -21.15 -14.54
N SER A 163 -6.22 -20.66 -13.57
CA SER A 163 -6.47 -20.94 -12.16
C SER A 163 -7.39 -19.87 -11.57
N VAL A 164 -8.36 -20.29 -10.75
CA VAL A 164 -9.27 -19.38 -10.02
C VAL A 164 -8.61 -18.71 -8.82
N LEU A 165 -7.36 -19.09 -8.50
CA LEU A 165 -6.62 -18.66 -7.31
C LEU A 165 -6.23 -17.17 -7.33
N PRO A 166 -5.74 -16.58 -8.44
CA PRO A 166 -5.43 -15.15 -8.48
C PRO A 166 -6.68 -14.29 -8.25
N LEU A 167 -7.81 -14.67 -8.86
CA LEU A 167 -9.08 -13.97 -8.66
C LEU A 167 -9.55 -14.06 -7.20
N ALA A 168 -9.41 -15.22 -6.57
CA ALA A 168 -9.74 -15.40 -5.16
C ALA A 168 -8.83 -14.57 -4.24
N TYR A 169 -7.53 -14.47 -4.57
CA TYR A 169 -6.58 -13.61 -3.85
C TYR A 169 -6.98 -12.13 -3.93
N ASP A 170 -7.31 -11.65 -5.14
CA ASP A 170 -7.73 -10.26 -5.34
C ASP A 170 -9.03 -9.94 -4.60
N ILE A 171 -10.04 -10.82 -4.69
CA ILE A 171 -11.32 -10.66 -3.99
C ILE A 171 -11.09 -10.64 -2.47
N LEU A 172 -10.25 -11.53 -1.95
CA LEU A 172 -9.95 -11.56 -0.52
C LEU A 172 -9.20 -10.29 -0.09
N GLY A 173 -8.23 -9.84 -0.88
CA GLY A 173 -7.48 -8.60 -0.66
C GLY A 173 -8.40 -7.38 -0.58
N LEU A 174 -9.36 -7.27 -1.50
CA LEU A 174 -10.39 -6.22 -1.49
C LEU A 174 -11.27 -6.32 -0.24
N CYS A 175 -11.74 -7.52 0.10
CA CYS A 175 -12.53 -7.73 1.32
C CYS A 175 -11.77 -7.27 2.57
N THR A 176 -10.48 -7.61 2.69
CA THR A 176 -9.66 -7.20 3.83
C THR A 176 -9.50 -5.68 3.90
N SER A 177 -9.32 -5.03 2.75
CA SER A 177 -9.15 -3.58 2.64
C SER A 177 -10.43 -2.84 3.02
N ILE A 178 -11.59 -3.31 2.56
CA ILE A 178 -12.90 -2.76 2.91
C ILE A 178 -13.15 -2.91 4.41
N LEU A 179 -12.85 -4.09 4.98
CA LEU A 179 -12.99 -4.35 6.41
C LEU A 179 -12.13 -3.39 7.24
N GLN A 180 -10.85 -3.24 6.88
CA GLN A 180 -9.93 -2.31 7.54
C GLN A 180 -10.41 -0.86 7.45
N PHE A 181 -10.86 -0.44 6.26
CA PHE A 181 -11.40 0.90 6.04
C PHE A 181 -12.66 1.15 6.88
N ALA A 182 -13.61 0.20 6.89
CA ALA A 182 -14.83 0.29 7.68
C ALA A 182 -14.56 0.40 9.19
N LEU A 183 -13.59 -0.36 9.70
CA LEU A 183 -13.16 -0.27 11.11
C LEU A 183 -12.51 1.09 11.42
N ALA A 184 -11.63 1.57 10.55
CA ALA A 184 -10.99 2.88 10.72
C ALA A 184 -12.02 4.02 10.74
N VAL A 185 -12.94 4.04 9.78
CA VAL A 185 -14.04 5.02 9.70
C VAL A 185 -14.97 4.88 10.89
N GLY A 186 -15.36 3.67 11.27
CA GLY A 186 -16.22 3.42 12.42
C GLY A 186 -15.63 3.97 13.72
N ARG A 187 -14.33 3.81 13.93
CA ARG A 187 -13.64 4.38 15.09
C ARG A 187 -13.55 5.90 15.01
N PHE A 188 -13.26 6.45 13.85
CA PHE A 188 -13.21 7.90 13.62
C PHE A 188 -14.58 8.55 13.89
N ILE A 189 -15.67 7.97 13.38
CA ILE A 189 -17.04 8.44 13.63
C ILE A 189 -17.37 8.36 15.12
N LYS A 190 -17.09 7.23 15.78
CA LYS A 190 -17.35 7.10 17.23
C LYS A 190 -16.60 8.15 18.03
N HIS A 191 -15.32 8.37 17.71
CA HIS A 191 -14.51 9.39 18.37
C HIS A 191 -15.02 10.81 18.10
N ALA A 192 -15.42 11.12 16.86
CA ALA A 192 -16.01 12.40 16.51
C ALA A 192 -17.35 12.64 17.22
N LEU A 193 -18.18 11.59 17.40
CA LEU A 193 -19.44 11.65 18.14
C LEU A 193 -19.21 11.86 19.65
N GLU A 194 -18.27 11.12 20.24
CA GLU A 194 -17.87 11.31 21.64
C GLU A 194 -17.32 12.73 21.87
N MET A 195 -16.48 13.22 20.95
CA MET A 195 -15.94 14.58 21.00
C MET A 195 -17.05 15.63 20.85
N ARG A 196 -18.03 15.40 19.96
CA ARG A 196 -19.19 16.28 19.80
C ARG A 196 -20.09 16.29 21.04
N GLN A 197 -20.31 15.15 21.68
CA GLN A 197 -21.08 15.07 22.93
C GLN A 197 -20.36 15.78 24.08
N MET A 198 -19.03 15.65 24.17
CA MET A 198 -18.21 16.37 25.14
C MET A 198 -18.25 17.88 24.87
N LEU A 199 -18.12 18.32 23.60
CA LEU A 199 -18.28 19.72 23.22
C LEU A 199 -19.67 20.26 23.53
N HIS A 200 -20.74 19.50 23.26
CA HIS A 200 -22.11 19.94 23.54
C HIS A 200 -22.37 20.05 25.05
N ARG A 201 -21.77 19.16 25.87
CA ARG A 201 -21.76 19.29 27.34
C ARG A 201 -20.89 20.46 27.83
N TRP A 202 -19.80 20.80 27.14
CA TRP A 202 -18.86 21.87 27.52
C TRP A 202 -19.29 23.27 27.06
N GLN A 203 -20.02 23.41 25.95
CA GLN A 203 -20.31 24.72 25.33
C GLN A 203 -21.34 25.58 26.07
N VAL A 204 -22.15 25.06 27.00
CA VAL A 204 -23.28 25.84 27.55
C VAL A 204 -22.96 26.54 28.88
N ASN A 205 -22.15 25.98 29.78
CA ASN A 205 -22.13 26.50 31.17
C ASN A 205 -20.96 27.39 31.57
N GLU A 206 -19.71 27.13 31.16
CA GLU A 206 -18.56 27.80 31.81
C GLU A 206 -17.72 28.66 30.86
N ILE A 207 -17.31 28.15 29.69
CA ILE A 207 -16.40 28.91 28.81
C ILE A 207 -17.10 30.08 28.13
N MET A 208 -18.35 29.90 27.66
CA MET A 208 -19.10 30.99 27.03
C MET A 208 -19.42 32.10 28.04
N LYS A 209 -19.64 31.74 29.31
CA LYS A 209 -19.85 32.70 30.40
C LYS A 209 -18.59 33.52 30.68
N VAL A 210 -17.42 32.88 30.74
CA VAL A 210 -16.13 33.56 30.92
C VAL A 210 -15.77 34.45 29.73
N LEU A 211 -15.95 33.96 28.50
CA LEU A 211 -15.61 34.72 27.28
C LEU A 211 -16.50 35.96 27.08
N VAL A 212 -17.79 35.84 27.42
CA VAL A 212 -18.74 36.97 27.38
C VAL A 212 -18.42 37.98 28.48
N GLN A 213 -18.08 37.51 29.68
CA GLN A 213 -17.70 38.39 30.79
C GLN A 213 -16.42 39.18 30.47
N ASP A 214 -15.41 38.55 29.88
CA ASP A 214 -14.18 39.22 29.47
C ASP A 214 -14.41 40.20 28.31
N SER A 215 -15.28 39.85 27.34
CA SER A 215 -15.61 40.75 26.21
C SER A 215 -16.40 41.99 26.65
N ILE A 216 -17.30 41.86 27.64
CA ILE A 216 -18.06 42.99 28.18
C ILE A 216 -17.15 43.93 28.95
N LEU A 217 -16.26 43.39 29.79
CA LEU A 217 -15.28 44.18 30.54
C LEU A 217 -14.38 44.99 29.61
N TYR A 218 -13.98 44.41 28.48
CA TYR A 218 -13.16 45.09 27.47
C TYR A 218 -13.91 46.19 26.71
N PHE A 219 -15.24 46.11 26.60
CA PHE A 219 -16.05 47.09 25.87
C PHE A 219 -16.51 48.26 26.75
N THR A 220 -16.54 48.07 28.07
CA THR A 220 -16.96 49.10 29.03
C THR A 220 -15.83 49.94 29.61
N LEU A 221 -14.57 49.57 29.35
CA LEU A 221 -13.37 50.24 29.86
C LEU A 221 -12.67 51.00 28.72
#